data_AF-A0A3P6RYM4-F1
#
_entry.id   AF-A0A3P6RYM4-F1
#
_cell.length_a   1.000
_cell.length_b   1.000
_cell.length_c   1.000
_cell.angle_alpha   90.00
_cell.angle_beta   90.00
_cell.angle_gamma   90.00
#
_symmetry.space_group_name_H-M   'P 1'
#
loop_
_entity.id
_entity.type
_entity.pdbx_description
1 polymer ?
#
loop_
_entity_poly.entity_id
_entity_poly.type
_entity_poly.pdbx_seq_one_letter_code
_entity_poly.pdbx_strand_id
1 'polypeptide(L)'
;MAAAADTTAVYSSWVGLLYIFNLIVGTGALALPKAFASAGYILSLIIIAISALASYIAATFVLESLSIGNAAQERKRKFEH
;
A
#
# COMPACT_ATOMS: atom_id res chain seq x y z
N MET A 1 -6.00 -4.95 -27.36
CA MET A 1 -7.15 -4.10 -27.00
C MET A 1 -6.84 -3.47 -25.64
N ALA A 2 -6.20 -2.30 -25.63
CA ALA A 2 -5.92 -1.58 -24.39
C ALA A 2 -7.23 -0.93 -23.93
N ALA A 3 -7.82 -1.43 -22.84
CA ALA A 3 -8.97 -0.80 -22.23
C ALA A 3 -8.55 0.60 -21.78
N ALA A 4 -9.14 1.62 -22.40
CA ALA A 4 -9.09 2.98 -21.89
C ALA A 4 -9.78 2.95 -20.51
N ALA A 5 -8.99 2.92 -19.45
CA ALA A 5 -9.50 3.07 -18.10
C ALA A 5 -9.96 4.53 -17.97
N ASP A 6 -11.27 4.73 -17.82
CA ASP A 6 -11.86 6.01 -17.42
C ASP A 6 -11.18 6.47 -16.12
N THR A 7 -10.26 7.43 -16.25
CA THR A 7 -9.38 7.87 -15.16
C THR A 7 -10.13 8.67 -14.08
N THR A 8 -11.46 8.81 -14.23
CA THR A 8 -12.38 9.51 -13.33
C THR A 8 -13.28 8.57 -12.53
N ALA A 9 -13.21 7.25 -12.77
CA ALA A 9 -13.96 6.27 -11.99
C ALA A 9 -13.31 6.07 -10.61
N VAL A 10 -13.74 6.85 -9.62
CA VAL A 10 -13.35 6.65 -8.22
C VAL A 10 -13.98 5.35 -7.74
N TYR A 11 -13.16 4.34 -7.47
CA TYR A 11 -13.65 3.09 -6.88
C TYR A 11 -14.32 3.35 -5.53
N SER A 12 -15.41 2.65 -5.27
CA SER A 12 -16.03 2.63 -3.94
C SER A 12 -14.98 2.22 -2.90
N SER A 13 -14.99 2.86 -1.73
CA SER A 13 -14.04 2.59 -0.64
C SER A 13 -13.96 1.11 -0.28
N TRP A 14 -15.08 0.38 -0.41
CA TRP A 14 -15.13 -1.07 -0.20
C TRP A 14 -14.32 -1.84 -1.24
N VAL A 15 -14.45 -1.48 -2.53
CA VAL A 15 -13.71 -2.10 -3.63
C VAL A 15 -12.23 -1.75 -3.54
N GLY A 16 -11.89 -0.51 -3.19
CA GLY A 16 -10.51 -0.08 -2.95
C GLY A 16 -9.85 -0.85 -1.82
N LEU A 17 -10.57 -1.10 -0.72
CA LEU A 17 -10.07 -1.92 0.40
C LEU A 17 -9.80 -3.36 -0.03
N LEU A 18 -10.73 -3.99 -0.76
CA LEU A 18 -10.54 -5.34 -1.29
C LEU A 18 -9.35 -5.44 -2.25
N TYR A 19 -9.10 -4.38 -3.02
CA TYR A 19 -7.97 -4.31 -3.95
C TYR A 19 -6.63 -4.18 -3.20
N ILE A 20 -6.54 -3.25 -2.25
CA ILE A 20 -5.34 -3.07 -1.41
C ILE A 20 -5.08 -4.33 -0.57
N PHE A 21 -6.13 -4.96 -0.03
CA PHE A 21 -6.01 -6.21 0.71
C PHE A 21 -5.42 -7.31 -0.17
N ASN A 22 -5.91 -7.49 -1.41
CA ASN A 22 -5.33 -8.45 -2.35
C ASN A 22 -3.86 -8.14 -2.68
N LEU A 23 -3.50 -6.87 -2.81
CA LEU A 23 -2.11 -6.46 -3.05
C LEU A 23 -1.17 -6.77 -1.88
N ILE A 24 -1.61 -6.55 -0.64
CA ILE A 24 -0.80 -6.82 0.56
C ILE A 24 -0.72 -8.31 0.84
N VAL A 25 -1.85 -9.01 0.75
CA VAL A 25 -1.95 -10.43 1.09
C VAL A 25 -1.31 -11.31 0.03
N GLY A 26 -1.57 -11.02 -1.26
CA GLY A 26 -0.96 -11.67 -2.43
C GLY A 26 -0.66 -13.16 -2.25
N THR A 27 0.55 -13.58 -2.63
CA THR A 27 1.10 -14.90 -2.29
C THR A 27 1.65 -14.98 -0.86
N GLY A 28 1.73 -13.86 -0.15
CA GLY A 28 2.21 -13.75 1.22
C GLY A 28 1.42 -14.60 2.20
N ALA A 29 0.08 -14.62 2.09
CA ALA A 29 -0.77 -15.48 2.91
C ALA A 29 -0.45 -16.98 2.79
N LEU A 30 0.00 -17.44 1.61
CA LEU A 30 0.39 -18.83 1.40
C LEU A 30 1.73 -19.18 2.07
N ALA A 31 2.61 -18.19 2.27
CA ALA A 31 3.91 -18.37 2.91
C ALA A 31 3.86 -18.26 4.45
N LEU A 32 2.82 -17.62 5.01
CA LEU A 32 2.67 -17.45 6.46
C LEU A 32 2.65 -18.79 7.23
N PRO A 33 1.88 -19.82 6.87
CA PRO A 33 1.81 -21.04 7.69
C PRO A 33 3.18 -21.75 7.80
N LYS A 34 3.95 -21.77 6.71
CA LYS A 34 5.26 -22.43 6.65
C LYS A 34 6.34 -21.63 7.38
N ALA A 35 6.33 -20.31 7.28
CA ALA A 35 7.28 -19.45 7.99
C ALA A 35 7.11 -19.54 9.52
N PHE A 36 5.87 -19.61 10.00
CA PHE A 36 5.58 -19.67 11.43
C PHE A 36 5.89 -21.05 12.02
N ALA A 37 5.70 -22.12 11.25
CA ALA A 37 6.09 -23.47 11.64
C ALA A 37 7.62 -23.61 11.82
N SER A 38 8.41 -22.84 11.08
CA SER A 38 9.88 -22.89 11.15
C SER A 38 10.49 -21.95 12.20
N ALA A 39 9.87 -20.79 12.47
CA ALA A 39 10.41 -19.77 13.38
C ALA A 39 9.86 -19.87 14.82
N GLY A 40 8.74 -20.56 15.03
CA GLY A 40 8.04 -20.64 16.31
C GLY A 40 7.08 -19.46 16.54
N TYR A 41 6.02 -19.72 17.30
CA TYR A 41 4.87 -18.80 17.43
C TYR A 41 5.24 -17.41 18.00
N ILE A 42 6.02 -17.36 19.07
CA ILE A 42 6.37 -16.10 19.75
C ILE A 42 7.31 -15.25 18.89
N LEU A 43 8.33 -15.85 18.30
CA LEU A 43 9.30 -15.15 17.46
C LEU A 43 8.64 -14.61 16.18
N SER A 44 7.71 -15.37 15.59
CA SER A 44 6.92 -14.91 14.44
C SER A 44 6.07 -13.70 14.78
N LEU A 45 5.42 -13.67 15.95
CA LEU A 45 4.63 -12.53 16.42
C LEU A 45 5.47 -11.26 16.53
N ILE A 46 6.68 -11.37 17.11
CA ILE A 46 7.60 -10.24 17.28
C ILE A 46 8.06 -9.70 15.92
N ILE A 47 8.43 -10.58 14.99
CA ILE A 47 8.89 -10.19 13.65
C ILE A 47 7.76 -9.49 12.87
N ILE A 48 6.53 -9.97 12.96
CA ILE A 48 5.37 -9.33 12.32
C ILE A 48 5.11 -7.95 12.92
N ALA A 49 5.19 -7.82 14.25
CA ALA A 49 4.97 -6.54 14.92
C ALA A 49 6.01 -5.48 14.46
N ILE A 50 7.29 -5.86 14.41
CA ILE A 50 8.36 -4.98 13.93
C ILE A 50 8.20 -4.66 12.44
N SER A 51 7.87 -5.68 11.62
CA SER A 51 7.66 -5.51 10.19
C SER A 51 6.45 -4.61 9.89
N ALA A 52 5.36 -4.77 10.64
CA ALA A 52 4.17 -3.91 10.53
C ALA A 52 4.49 -2.47 10.92
N LEU A 53 5.26 -2.25 11.98
CA LEU A 53 5.69 -0.91 12.40
C LEU A 53 6.56 -0.25 11.32
N ALA A 54 7.57 -0.96 10.81
CA ALA A 54 8.43 -0.46 9.76
C ALA A 54 7.64 -0.14 8.47
N SER A 55 6.69 -1.00 8.10
CA SER A 55 5.82 -0.80 6.94
C SER A 55 4.89 0.40 7.11
N TYR A 56 4.36 0.64 8.31
CA TYR A 56 3.55 1.82 8.63
C TYR A 56 4.35 3.12 8.49
N ILE A 57 5.58 3.14 9.01
CA ILE A 57 6.47 4.31 8.90
C ILE A 57 6.78 4.58 7.42
N ALA A 58 7.15 3.54 6.65
CA ALA A 58 7.44 3.67 5.23
C ALA A 58 6.22 4.18 4.43
N ALA A 59 5.02 3.64 4.72
CA ALA A 59 3.78 4.08 4.07
C ALA A 59 3.48 5.57 4.35
N THR A 60 3.75 6.05 5.57
CA THR A 60 3.54 7.46 5.94
C THR A 60 4.46 8.39 5.14
N PHE A 61 5.76 8.06 5.03
CA PHE A 61 6.70 8.85 4.21
C PHE A 61 6.29 8.90 2.73
N VAL A 62 5.77 7.80 2.19
CA VAL A 62 5.26 7.75 0.81
C VAL A 62 4.06 8.67 0.66
N LEU A 63 3.11 8.65 1.61
CA LEU A 63 1.94 9.53 1.59
C LEU A 63 2.32 11.01 1.65
N GLU A 64 3.29 11.38 2.49
CA GLU A 64 3.80 12.76 2.55
C GLU A 64 4.44 13.18 1.23
N SER A 65 5.28 12.32 0.66
CA SER A 65 5.91 12.57 -0.64
C SER A 65 4.88 12.74 -1.75
N LEU A 66 3.79 11.95 -1.74
CA LEU A 66 2.70 12.05 -2.70
C LEU A 66 1.91 13.35 -2.53
N SER A 67 1.67 13.77 -1.28
CA SER A 67 1.00 15.04 -0.96
C SER A 67 1.80 16.25 -1.44
N ILE A 68 3.11 16.27 -1.17
CA ILE A 68 4.01 17.33 -1.65
C ILE A 68 4.10 17.32 -3.18
N GLY A 69 4.16 16.13 -3.79
CA GLY A 69 4.14 15.97 -5.25
C GLY A 69 2.88 16.58 -5.87
N ASN A 70 1.70 16.24 -5.34
CA ASN A 70 0.42 16.79 -5.81
C ASN A 70 0.36 18.32 -5.63
N ALA A 71 0.83 18.83 -4.50
CA ALA A 71 0.90 20.27 -4.25
C ALA A 71 1.86 20.99 -5.21
N ALA A 72 3.01 20.37 -5.52
CA ALA A 72 3.99 20.93 -6.45
C ALA A 72 3.46 20.93 -7.89
N GLN A 73 2.76 19.88 -8.31
CA GLN A 73 2.12 19.82 -9.64
C GLN A 73 1.03 20.89 -9.80
N GLU A 74 0.19 21.09 -8.78
CA GLU A 74 -0.84 22.14 -8.83
C GLU A 74 -0.23 23.55 -8.89
N ARG A 75 0.88 23.78 -8.18
CA ARG A 75 1.60 25.07 -8.29
C ARG A 75 2.15 25.28 -9.69
N LYS A 76 2.79 24.28 -10.31
CA LYS A 76 3.28 24.38 -11.70
C LYS A 76 2.15 24.71 -12.68
N ARG A 77 1.00 24.03 -12.56
CA ARG A 77 -0.19 24.28 -13.39
C ARG A 77 -0.70 25.73 -13.28
N LYS A 78 -0.61 26.36 -12.11
CA LYS A 78 -1.02 27.75 -11.88
C LYS A 78 -0.03 28.79 -12.42
N PHE A 79 1.23 28.44 -12.66
CA PHE A 79 2.24 29.34 -13.23
C PHE A 79 2.29 29.29 -14.77
N GLU A 80 1.77 28.23 -15.40
CA GLU A 80 1.65 28.10 -16.86
C GLU A 80 0.39 28.78 -17.44
N HIS A 81 -0.47 29.35 -16.58
CA HIS A 81 -1.61 30.19 -16.95
C HIS A 81 -1.36 31.64 -16.54
#